data_AF-A0A962NRJ3-F1
#
_entry.id   AF-A0A962NRJ3-F1
#
_cell.length_a   1.000
_cell.length_b   1.000
_cell.length_c   1.000
_cell.angle_alpha   90.00
_cell.angle_beta   90.00
_cell.angle_gamma   90.00
#
_symmetry.space_group_name_H-M   'P 1'
#
loop_
_entity.id
_entity.type
_entity.pdbx_description
1 polymer ?
#
loop_
_entity_poly.entity_id
_entity_poly.type
_entity_poly.pdbx_seq_one_letter_code
_entity_poly.pdbx_strand_id
1 'polypeptide(L)'
;MKPSFTPYAKRASEAGSALVYILIAIALLAALTLSFMDNSSQQTSSQNSFKSVAGLQGQVNIIRSAIQECILKYPGGDSTIDTSGGGSDPSADDRYPIKPSSTHYDGPPAAVIGKTAGRLVKDIRCPGHQDGANVTDHAKIFSGKSGKFLPPPPDLFEDWQYYNGQDGIYFWTRTTKSDSFLASALSKLDAEFSACETDVIDASGGAVNLDDAGTAETTCPAGNLCFRVWVLTKSPAGQHQDTADGCDS
;
A
#
# COMPACT_ATOMS: atom_id res chain seq x y z
N MET A 1 -38.26 81.00 -57.23
CA MET A 1 -38.12 79.97 -56.17
C MET A 1 -37.11 78.94 -56.64
N LYS A 2 -35.92 78.89 -56.03
CA LYS A 2 -34.85 77.93 -56.33
C LYS A 2 -34.93 76.78 -55.31
N PRO A 3 -35.07 75.51 -55.71
CA PRO A 3 -34.94 74.40 -54.78
C PRO A 3 -33.46 74.12 -54.52
N SER A 4 -33.10 74.07 -53.24
CA SER A 4 -31.77 73.68 -52.75
C SER A 4 -31.71 72.14 -52.71
N PHE A 5 -30.74 71.56 -53.41
CA PHE A 5 -30.45 70.14 -53.36
C PHE A 5 -29.46 69.85 -52.23
N THR A 6 -29.89 69.06 -51.26
CA THR A 6 -29.06 68.51 -50.18
C THR A 6 -28.24 67.33 -50.72
N PRO A 7 -26.91 67.26 -50.52
CA PRO A 7 -26.12 66.13 -50.99
C PRO A 7 -26.29 64.90 -50.09
N TYR A 8 -26.43 63.73 -50.73
CA TYR A 8 -26.44 62.42 -50.07
C TYR A 8 -25.07 62.09 -49.47
N ALA A 9 -25.04 61.78 -48.18
CA ALA A 9 -23.85 61.26 -47.49
C ALA A 9 -23.53 59.83 -47.96
N LYS A 10 -22.32 59.61 -48.49
CA LYS A 10 -21.76 58.28 -48.77
C LYS A 10 -21.62 57.51 -47.45
N ARG A 11 -22.31 56.38 -47.30
CA ARG A 11 -22.01 55.40 -46.24
C ARG A 11 -20.71 54.70 -46.60
N ALA A 12 -19.69 54.87 -45.77
CA ALA A 12 -18.50 54.03 -45.81
C ALA A 12 -18.90 52.62 -45.37
N SER A 13 -18.67 51.63 -46.24
CA SER A 13 -18.81 50.22 -45.90
C SER A 13 -17.64 49.85 -44.99
N GLU A 14 -17.89 49.75 -43.68
CA GLU A 14 -16.95 49.14 -42.75
C GLU A 14 -16.86 47.64 -43.07
N ALA A 15 -15.82 47.25 -43.80
CA ALA A 15 -15.41 45.85 -43.89
C ALA A 15 -14.72 45.46 -42.59
N GLY A 16 -15.50 45.36 -41.51
CA GLY A 16 -15.06 44.70 -40.28
C GLY A 16 -14.73 43.25 -40.62
N SER A 17 -13.43 42.92 -40.63
CA SER A 17 -12.92 41.64 -41.08
C SER A 17 -13.52 40.49 -40.25
N ALA A 18 -14.53 39.82 -40.80
CA ALA A 18 -15.17 38.63 -40.20
C ALA A 18 -14.16 37.54 -39.80
N LEU A 19 -12.99 37.56 -40.43
CA LEU A 19 -11.86 36.67 -40.17
C LEU A 19 -11.31 36.80 -38.74
N VAL A 20 -11.35 38.00 -38.14
CA VAL A 20 -10.89 38.22 -36.77
C VAL A 20 -11.81 37.52 -35.76
N TYR A 21 -13.13 37.57 -35.98
CA TYR A 21 -14.10 36.90 -35.10
C TYR A 21 -13.99 35.38 -35.18
N ILE A 22 -13.69 34.82 -36.36
CA ILE A 22 -13.44 33.38 -36.54
C ILE A 22 -12.18 32.95 -35.79
N LEU A 23 -11.09 33.74 -35.88
CA LEU A 23 -9.84 33.43 -35.17
C LEU A 23 -10.00 33.48 -33.65
N ILE A 24 -10.74 34.47 -33.13
CA ILE A 24 -11.05 34.56 -31.70
C ILE A 24 -11.88 33.34 -31.26
N ALA A 25 -12.88 32.94 -32.06
CA ALA A 25 -13.70 31.78 -31.74
C ALA A 25 -12.89 30.47 -31.70
N ILE A 26 -11.97 30.26 -32.65
CA ILE A 26 -11.09 29.07 -32.68
C ILE A 26 -10.13 29.08 -31.50
N ALA A 27 -9.56 30.24 -31.15
CA ALA A 27 -8.68 30.38 -29.99
C ALA A 27 -9.42 30.07 -28.67
N LEU A 28 -10.65 30.55 -28.52
CA LEU A 28 -11.49 30.26 -27.36
C LEU A 28 -11.88 28.78 -27.28
N LEU A 29 -12.22 28.16 -28.41
CA LEU A 29 -12.50 26.71 -28.47
C LEU A 29 -11.28 25.87 -28.09
N ALA A 30 -10.08 26.23 -28.56
CA ALA A 30 -8.83 25.55 -28.23
C ALA A 30 -8.44 25.72 -26.75
N ALA A 31 -8.64 26.91 -26.18
CA ALA A 31 -8.40 27.15 -24.76
C ALA A 31 -9.37 26.33 -23.87
N LEU A 32 -10.62 26.18 -24.32
CA LEU A 32 -11.62 25.35 -23.62
C LEU A 32 -11.25 23.87 -23.65
N THR A 33 -10.85 23.32 -24.81
CA THR A 33 -10.46 21.90 -24.92
C THR A 33 -9.22 21.58 -24.09
N LEU A 34 -8.22 22.47 -24.06
CA LEU A 34 -7.05 22.29 -23.18
C LEU A 34 -7.43 22.30 -21.70
N SER A 35 -8.31 23.21 -21.28
CA SER A 35 -8.76 23.31 -19.88
C SER A 35 -9.60 22.10 -19.42
N PHE A 36 -10.32 21.45 -20.34
CA PHE A 36 -11.09 20.24 -20.04
C PHE A 36 -10.24 18.96 -20.10
N MET A 37 -9.24 18.88 -20.97
CA MET A 37 -8.37 17.71 -21.07
C MET A 37 -7.45 17.57 -19.84
N ASP A 38 -6.90 18.68 -19.30
CA ASP A 38 -6.03 18.62 -18.11
C ASP A 38 -6.78 18.36 -16.80
N ASN A 39 -8.05 18.75 -16.69
CA ASN A 39 -8.86 18.47 -15.50
C ASN A 39 -9.43 17.05 -15.48
N SER A 40 -9.82 16.51 -16.63
CA SER A 40 -10.46 15.19 -16.71
C SER A 40 -9.49 14.04 -16.36
N SER A 41 -8.22 14.16 -16.75
CA SER A 41 -7.17 13.19 -16.42
C SER A 41 -6.81 13.23 -14.93
N GLN A 42 -6.69 14.43 -14.34
CA GLN A 42 -6.41 14.61 -12.90
C GLN A 42 -7.56 14.11 -12.01
N GLN A 43 -8.80 14.34 -12.42
CA GLN A 43 -9.97 13.86 -11.70
C GLN A 43 -10.08 12.32 -11.72
N THR A 44 -9.77 11.69 -12.85
CA THR A 44 -9.78 10.23 -12.98
C THR A 44 -8.65 9.59 -12.17
N SER A 45 -7.45 10.17 -12.22
CA SER A 45 -6.30 9.71 -11.42
C SER A 45 -6.61 9.77 -9.92
N SER A 46 -7.16 10.90 -9.45
CA SER A 46 -7.52 11.08 -8.05
C SER A 46 -8.54 10.03 -7.57
N GLN A 47 -9.60 9.78 -8.35
CA GLN A 47 -10.62 8.79 -7.99
C GLN A 47 -10.06 7.37 -7.92
N ASN A 48 -9.18 7.00 -8.85
CA ASN A 48 -8.53 5.69 -8.84
C ASN A 48 -7.62 5.52 -7.62
N SER A 49 -6.84 6.54 -7.27
CA SER A 49 -5.99 6.50 -6.07
C SER A 49 -6.79 6.40 -4.78
N PHE A 50 -7.92 7.11 -4.65
CA PHE A 50 -8.82 6.96 -3.50
C PHE A 50 -9.40 5.55 -3.39
N LYS A 51 -9.82 4.97 -4.52
CA LYS A 51 -10.32 3.59 -4.55
C LYS A 51 -9.23 2.59 -4.12
N SER A 52 -7.99 2.78 -4.59
CA SER A 52 -6.86 1.94 -4.18
C SER A 52 -6.58 2.06 -2.68
N VAL A 53 -6.57 3.28 -2.13
CA VAL A 53 -6.35 3.52 -0.70
C VAL A 53 -7.45 2.92 0.18
N ALA A 54 -8.72 3.10 -0.20
CA ALA A 54 -9.83 2.44 0.51
C ALA A 54 -9.71 0.90 0.43
N GLY A 55 -9.26 0.38 -0.72
CA GLY A 55 -8.93 -1.03 -0.89
C GLY A 55 -7.81 -1.51 0.05
N LEU A 56 -6.75 -0.71 0.20
CA LEU A 56 -5.66 -1.00 1.14
C LEU A 56 -6.18 -1.06 2.57
N GLN A 57 -6.94 -0.05 3.02
CA GLN A 57 -7.52 -0.03 4.37
C GLN A 57 -8.39 -1.27 4.64
N GLY A 58 -9.23 -1.66 3.68
CA GLY A 58 -10.04 -2.88 3.78
C GLY A 58 -9.18 -4.14 3.91
N GLN A 59 -8.09 -4.24 3.15
CA GLN A 59 -7.17 -5.37 3.22
C GLN A 59 -6.38 -5.41 4.52
N VAL A 60 -5.91 -4.26 5.01
CA VAL A 60 -5.24 -4.11 6.31
C VAL A 60 -6.12 -4.69 7.42
N ASN A 61 -7.39 -4.30 7.46
CA ASN A 61 -8.34 -4.79 8.47
C ASN A 61 -8.57 -6.30 8.38
N ILE A 62 -8.69 -6.85 7.15
CA ILE A 62 -8.80 -8.30 6.93
C ILE A 62 -7.55 -9.02 7.45
N ILE A 63 -6.35 -8.51 7.13
CA ILE A 63 -5.09 -9.13 7.53
C ILE A 63 -4.92 -9.10 9.05
N ARG A 64 -5.07 -7.92 9.68
CA ARG A 64 -4.96 -7.77 11.15
C ARG A 64 -5.93 -8.68 11.88
N SER A 65 -7.21 -8.67 11.49
CA SER A 65 -8.24 -9.50 12.11
C SER A 65 -7.91 -10.99 11.99
N ALA A 66 -7.43 -11.43 10.82
CA ALA A 66 -7.12 -12.83 10.58
C ALA A 66 -5.88 -13.31 11.38
N ILE A 67 -4.87 -12.45 11.55
CA ILE A 67 -3.71 -12.71 12.40
C ILE A 67 -4.14 -12.77 13.88
N GLN A 68 -4.92 -11.79 14.35
CA GLN A 68 -5.43 -11.76 15.73
C GLN A 68 -6.25 -13.01 16.07
N GLU A 69 -7.10 -13.47 15.15
CA GLU A 69 -7.87 -14.70 15.36
C GLU A 69 -6.96 -15.93 15.50
N CYS A 70 -5.87 -16.04 14.73
CA CYS A 70 -4.91 -17.13 14.91
C CYS A 70 -4.27 -17.11 16.30
N ILE A 71 -3.86 -15.94 16.79
CA ILE A 71 -3.21 -15.80 18.10
C ILE A 71 -4.20 -16.15 19.21
N LEU A 72 -5.45 -15.71 19.10
CA LEU A 72 -6.50 -16.04 20.07
C LEU A 72 -6.88 -17.52 20.04
N LYS A 73 -6.86 -18.14 18.86
CA LYS A 73 -7.13 -19.57 18.70
C LYS A 73 -6.00 -20.44 19.25
N TYR A 74 -4.76 -19.94 19.17
CA TYR A 74 -3.56 -20.65 19.58
C TYR A 74 -2.67 -19.78 20.49
N PRO A 75 -3.10 -19.50 21.73
CA PRO A 75 -2.43 -18.54 22.61
C PRO A 75 -1.04 -18.97 23.05
N GLY A 76 -0.74 -20.27 23.02
CA GLY A 76 0.58 -20.83 23.33
C GLY A 76 1.58 -20.78 22.17
N GLY A 77 1.14 -20.43 20.96
CA GLY A 77 2.00 -20.48 19.78
C GLY A 77 2.52 -21.87 19.43
N ASP A 78 3.62 -21.90 18.68
CA ASP A 78 4.36 -23.10 18.34
C ASP A 78 5.82 -23.04 18.81
N SER A 79 6.07 -23.60 19.99
CA SER A 79 7.39 -23.69 20.61
C SER A 79 8.39 -24.61 19.88
N THR A 80 8.05 -25.19 18.72
CA THR A 80 8.99 -25.96 17.88
C THR A 80 9.69 -25.07 16.86
N ILE A 81 9.21 -23.82 16.69
CA ILE A 81 9.88 -22.82 15.87
C ILE A 81 11.23 -22.50 16.53
N ASP A 82 12.32 -22.71 15.80
CA ASP A 82 13.66 -22.35 16.28
C ASP A 82 13.89 -20.84 16.10
N THR A 83 13.61 -20.10 17.17
CA THR A 83 13.77 -18.65 17.26
C THR A 83 15.17 -18.22 17.70
N SER A 84 16.09 -19.17 17.89
CA SER A 84 17.47 -18.85 18.25
C SER A 84 18.21 -18.15 17.10
N GLY A 85 19.28 -17.41 17.40
CA GLY A 85 20.02 -16.63 16.39
C GLY A 85 20.62 -17.45 15.24
N GLY A 86 20.71 -18.78 15.35
CA GLY A 86 21.12 -19.70 14.29
C GLY A 86 20.00 -20.59 13.75
N GLY A 87 18.76 -20.37 14.20
CA GLY A 87 17.59 -21.19 13.90
C GLY A 87 16.94 -20.89 12.54
N SER A 88 15.77 -21.50 12.32
CA SER A 88 14.99 -21.29 11.09
C SER A 88 14.40 -19.88 11.01
N ASP A 89 14.04 -19.31 12.16
CA ASP A 89 13.32 -18.05 12.28
C ASP A 89 13.90 -17.21 13.44
N PRO A 90 15.17 -16.80 13.34
CA PRO A 90 15.85 -16.08 14.42
C PRO A 90 15.04 -14.86 14.85
N SER A 91 14.83 -14.72 16.16
CA SER A 91 14.12 -13.62 16.80
C SER A 91 12.63 -13.49 16.45
N ALA A 92 12.04 -14.44 15.73
CA ALA A 92 10.60 -14.47 15.50
C ALA A 92 9.83 -14.69 16.81
N ASP A 93 8.60 -14.17 16.87
CA ASP A 93 7.65 -14.49 17.93
C ASP A 93 6.85 -15.74 17.52
N ASP A 94 6.97 -16.82 18.29
CA ASP A 94 6.36 -18.13 18.05
C ASP A 94 4.83 -18.15 18.28
N ARG A 95 4.28 -17.08 18.90
CA ARG A 95 2.83 -16.89 19.08
C ARG A 95 2.15 -16.31 17.84
N TYR A 96 2.93 -15.79 16.90
CA TYR A 96 2.45 -15.18 15.68
C TYR A 96 2.75 -16.06 14.47
N PRO A 97 2.05 -15.84 13.34
CA PRO A 97 2.43 -16.48 12.08
C PRO A 97 3.92 -16.25 11.79
N ILE A 98 4.61 -17.28 11.32
CA ILE A 98 5.98 -17.15 10.81
C ILE A 98 5.97 -16.97 9.29
N LYS A 99 7.12 -16.52 8.74
CA LYS A 99 7.27 -16.30 7.30
C LYS A 99 6.94 -17.57 6.50
N PRO A 100 6.15 -17.50 5.41
CA PRO A 100 5.79 -18.66 4.59
C PRO A 100 6.98 -19.45 4.03
N SER A 101 8.13 -18.79 3.86
CA SER A 101 9.37 -19.39 3.37
C SER A 101 10.26 -20.00 4.46
N SER A 102 9.79 -20.07 5.71
CA SER A 102 10.58 -20.64 6.80
C SER A 102 10.92 -22.11 6.54
N THR A 103 12.14 -22.51 6.90
CA THR A 103 12.56 -23.92 6.91
C THR A 103 11.89 -24.73 8.02
N HIS A 104 11.22 -24.09 8.98
CA HIS A 104 10.36 -24.74 9.97
C HIS A 104 9.35 -25.69 9.30
N TYR A 105 8.81 -25.27 8.14
CA TYR A 105 7.86 -26.06 7.37
C TYR A 105 8.47 -27.23 6.58
N ASP A 106 9.78 -27.43 6.63
CA ASP A 106 10.51 -28.47 5.90
C ASP A 106 10.80 -29.73 6.76
N GLY A 107 10.61 -29.69 8.09
CA GLY A 107 10.99 -30.78 9.03
C GLY A 107 9.85 -31.31 9.92
N PRO A 108 10.01 -32.47 10.58
CA PRO A 108 9.05 -32.94 11.59
C PRO A 108 9.15 -32.11 12.90
N PRO A 109 8.03 -31.85 13.63
CA PRO A 109 6.71 -32.45 13.45
C PRO A 109 5.88 -31.82 12.31
N ALA A 110 6.35 -30.75 11.66
CA ALA A 110 5.72 -30.10 10.51
C ALA A 110 5.75 -30.92 9.19
N ALA A 111 5.73 -32.25 9.31
CA ALA A 111 5.76 -33.18 8.20
C ALA A 111 4.63 -32.89 7.20
N VAL A 112 5.04 -32.45 6.00
CA VAL A 112 4.27 -32.39 4.75
C VAL A 112 3.33 -31.20 4.58
N ILE A 113 3.71 -30.01 5.05
CA ILE A 113 3.03 -28.78 4.61
C ILE A 113 3.81 -28.07 3.50
N GLY A 114 5.14 -28.06 3.61
CA GLY A 114 6.05 -27.42 2.66
C GLY A 114 6.01 -25.89 2.75
N LYS A 115 7.19 -25.28 2.82
CA LYS A 115 7.30 -23.82 2.73
C LYS A 115 6.84 -23.32 1.36
N THR A 116 6.33 -22.10 1.32
CA THR A 116 6.01 -21.40 0.07
C THR A 116 7.14 -20.41 -0.26
N ALA A 117 7.38 -20.15 -1.54
CA ALA A 117 8.36 -19.16 -1.93
C ALA A 117 7.94 -17.73 -1.50
N GLY A 118 8.90 -16.94 -1.03
CA GLY A 118 8.66 -15.54 -0.65
C GLY A 118 7.93 -15.36 0.68
N ARG A 119 7.31 -14.19 0.85
CA ARG A 119 6.74 -13.74 2.13
C ARG A 119 5.28 -13.32 2.03
N LEU A 120 4.57 -13.84 1.03
CA LEU A 120 3.23 -13.35 0.71
C LEU A 120 2.26 -13.56 1.87
N VAL A 121 1.51 -12.51 2.23
CA VAL A 121 0.52 -12.57 3.31
C VAL A 121 -0.55 -13.64 3.03
N LYS A 122 -0.93 -13.86 1.77
CA LYS A 122 -1.90 -14.91 1.41
C LYS A 122 -1.43 -16.33 1.78
N ASP A 123 -0.13 -16.52 1.98
CA ASP A 123 0.48 -17.82 2.28
C ASP A 123 0.86 -18.00 3.75
N ILE A 124 0.59 -17.01 4.62
CA ILE A 124 0.85 -17.13 6.05
C ILE A 124 -0.09 -18.17 6.68
N ARG A 125 0.39 -18.78 7.76
CA ARG A 125 -0.26 -19.89 8.46
C ARG A 125 -0.37 -19.53 9.93
N CYS A 126 -1.42 -19.99 10.59
CA CYS A 126 -1.45 -19.89 12.04
C CYS A 126 -0.27 -20.71 12.63
N PRO A 127 0.32 -20.30 13.75
CA PRO A 127 1.37 -21.06 14.41
C PRO A 127 0.86 -22.45 14.86
N GLY A 128 -0.44 -22.64 15.08
CA GLY A 128 -0.95 -23.91 15.60
C GLY A 128 -0.64 -24.04 17.10
N HIS A 129 -0.83 -25.23 17.68
CA HIS A 129 -0.58 -25.45 19.09
C HIS A 129 -0.07 -26.87 19.35
N GLN A 130 0.81 -27.02 20.33
CA GLN A 130 1.47 -28.28 20.65
C GLN A 130 0.68 -29.18 21.61
N ASP A 131 -0.40 -28.68 22.20
CA ASP A 131 -1.12 -29.42 23.23
C ASP A 131 -2.46 -29.89 22.62
N GLY A 132 -2.65 -31.21 22.52
CA GLY A 132 -3.90 -31.82 22.05
C GLY A 132 -3.79 -32.59 20.73
N ALA A 133 -4.93 -32.98 20.16
CA ALA A 133 -5.00 -33.90 19.02
C ALA A 133 -4.48 -33.33 17.68
N ASN A 134 -4.25 -32.01 17.59
CA ASN A 134 -3.86 -31.30 16.37
C ASN A 134 -2.54 -30.53 16.57
N VAL A 135 -1.51 -31.26 16.98
CA VAL A 135 -0.18 -30.80 17.40
C VAL A 135 0.60 -29.94 16.38
N THR A 136 0.05 -29.72 15.18
CA THR A 136 0.74 -29.14 14.00
C THR A 136 -0.20 -28.47 12.98
N ASP A 137 -1.37 -27.95 13.39
CA ASP A 137 -2.32 -27.33 12.45
C ASP A 137 -1.86 -25.95 11.95
N HIS A 138 -0.81 -25.92 11.13
CA HIS A 138 -0.35 -24.75 10.37
C HIS A 138 -1.19 -24.52 9.11
N ALA A 139 -2.51 -24.55 9.26
CA ALA A 139 -3.42 -24.22 8.17
C ALA A 139 -3.17 -22.78 7.68
N LYS A 140 -3.23 -22.58 6.36
CA LYS A 140 -3.19 -21.23 5.78
C LYS A 140 -4.35 -20.41 6.32
N ILE A 141 -4.05 -19.19 6.76
CA ILE A 141 -5.07 -18.27 7.28
C ILE A 141 -6.06 -17.92 6.16
N PHE A 142 -5.57 -17.70 4.95
CA PHE A 142 -6.38 -17.38 3.76
C PHE A 142 -6.49 -18.61 2.87
N SER A 143 -7.57 -19.37 3.03
CA SER A 143 -7.83 -20.56 2.21
C SER A 143 -9.31 -20.92 2.21
N GLY A 144 -9.71 -21.79 1.27
CA GLY A 144 -11.07 -22.34 1.26
C GLY A 144 -11.43 -23.11 2.53
N LYS A 145 -10.45 -23.66 3.25
CA LYS A 145 -10.67 -24.38 4.53
C LYS A 145 -11.02 -23.41 5.67
N SER A 146 -10.40 -22.23 5.72
CA SER A 146 -10.70 -21.21 6.73
C SER A 146 -11.93 -20.36 6.37
N GLY A 147 -12.38 -20.42 5.12
CA GLY A 147 -13.45 -19.55 4.60
C GLY A 147 -13.02 -18.08 4.44
N LYS A 148 -11.75 -17.76 4.70
CA LYS A 148 -11.19 -16.42 4.59
C LYS A 148 -10.41 -16.32 3.29
N PHE A 149 -10.62 -15.23 2.58
CA PHE A 149 -9.93 -14.94 1.33
C PHE A 149 -9.38 -13.53 1.40
N LEU A 150 -8.09 -13.39 1.10
CA LEU A 150 -7.52 -12.08 0.87
C LEU A 150 -7.94 -11.65 -0.55
N PRO A 151 -8.63 -10.51 -0.70
CA PRO A 151 -8.95 -10.00 -2.04
C PRO A 151 -7.63 -9.69 -2.80
N PRO A 152 -7.67 -9.61 -4.14
CA PRO A 152 -6.50 -9.25 -4.92
C PRO A 152 -5.95 -7.89 -4.48
N PRO A 153 -4.64 -7.65 -4.56
CA PRO A 153 -4.05 -6.36 -4.18
C PRO A 153 -4.74 -5.22 -4.94
N PRO A 154 -4.93 -4.04 -4.32
CA PRO A 154 -5.55 -2.91 -4.99
C PRO A 154 -4.73 -2.50 -6.21
N ASP A 155 -5.40 -1.90 -7.20
CA ASP A 155 -4.71 -1.42 -8.40
C ASP A 155 -3.54 -0.50 -8.01
N LEU A 156 -2.43 -0.64 -8.74
CA LEU A 156 -1.14 0.06 -8.52
C LEU A 156 -0.26 -0.52 -7.40
N PHE A 157 -0.73 -1.46 -6.58
CA PHE A 157 0.04 -2.08 -5.51
C PHE A 157 0.38 -3.54 -5.81
N GLU A 158 1.51 -3.99 -5.26
CA GLU A 158 1.93 -5.37 -5.29
C GLU A 158 1.24 -6.21 -4.20
N ASP A 159 1.39 -7.53 -4.27
CA ASP A 159 0.94 -8.44 -3.21
C ASP A 159 1.57 -8.05 -1.86
N TRP A 160 0.76 -8.11 -0.79
CA TRP A 160 1.22 -7.92 0.57
C TRP A 160 2.26 -8.97 0.98
N GLN A 161 3.30 -8.51 1.65
CA GLN A 161 4.39 -9.31 2.23
C GLN A 161 4.32 -9.25 3.76
N TYR A 162 4.88 -10.25 4.43
CA TYR A 162 4.83 -10.44 5.87
C TYR A 162 6.21 -10.61 6.49
N TYR A 163 6.41 -10.00 7.65
CA TYR A 163 7.61 -10.10 8.47
C TYR A 163 7.24 -10.40 9.93
N ASN A 164 8.00 -11.32 10.53
CA ASN A 164 7.99 -11.61 11.96
C ASN A 164 9.44 -11.89 12.36
N GLY A 165 10.02 -10.99 13.15
CA GLY A 165 11.42 -11.08 13.53
C GLY A 165 11.77 -10.17 14.70
N GLN A 166 13.01 -9.67 14.67
CA GLN A 166 13.65 -8.97 15.78
C GLN A 166 12.92 -7.67 16.15
N ASP A 167 12.57 -6.86 15.17
CA ASP A 167 12.04 -5.51 15.40
C ASP A 167 10.53 -5.51 15.68
N GLY A 168 9.90 -6.65 15.43
CA GLY A 168 8.49 -6.87 15.62
C GLY A 168 7.87 -7.66 14.48
N ILE A 169 6.59 -7.40 14.27
CA ILE A 169 5.75 -8.08 13.31
C ILE A 169 5.00 -7.02 12.53
N TYR A 170 5.13 -7.08 11.21
CA TYR A 170 4.44 -6.18 10.31
C TYR A 170 4.18 -6.86 8.97
N PHE A 171 3.31 -6.25 8.20
CA PHE A 171 3.12 -6.58 6.81
C PHE A 171 3.17 -5.30 5.98
N TRP A 172 3.60 -5.43 4.74
CA TRP A 172 3.77 -4.26 3.87
C TRP A 172 3.41 -4.59 2.44
N THR A 173 3.03 -3.55 1.70
CA THR A 173 2.92 -3.60 0.25
C THR A 173 3.79 -2.49 -0.33
N ARG A 174 3.98 -2.52 -1.65
CA ARG A 174 4.75 -1.53 -2.37
C ARG A 174 4.11 -1.20 -3.70
N THR A 175 4.52 -0.07 -4.24
CA THR A 175 4.18 0.36 -5.58
C THR A 175 5.41 0.97 -6.25
N THR A 176 5.55 0.73 -7.55
CA THR A 176 6.54 1.42 -8.41
C THR A 176 6.01 2.75 -8.93
N LYS A 177 4.76 3.12 -8.59
CA LYS A 177 4.14 4.38 -8.99
C LYS A 177 4.51 5.44 -7.96
N SER A 178 5.13 6.52 -8.43
CA SER A 178 5.62 7.61 -7.59
C SER A 178 4.88 8.93 -7.87
N ASP A 179 3.59 8.87 -8.20
CA ASP A 179 2.82 10.11 -8.35
C ASP A 179 2.61 10.79 -6.98
N SER A 180 2.63 12.12 -6.98
CA SER A 180 2.48 12.90 -5.74
C SER A 180 1.11 12.70 -5.09
N PHE A 181 0.11 12.32 -5.88
CA PHE A 181 -1.24 12.02 -5.40
C PHE A 181 -1.27 10.76 -4.55
N LEU A 182 -0.57 9.69 -4.93
CA LEU A 182 -0.51 8.44 -4.18
C LEU A 182 0.27 8.61 -2.88
N ALA A 183 1.37 9.35 -2.88
CA ALA A 183 2.09 9.72 -1.66
C ALA A 183 1.18 10.49 -0.69
N SER A 184 0.45 11.49 -1.21
CA SER A 184 -0.50 12.27 -0.40
C SER A 184 -1.66 11.40 0.12
N ALA A 185 -2.14 10.44 -0.68
CA ALA A 185 -3.24 9.57 -0.30
C ALA A 185 -2.81 8.52 0.73
N LEU A 186 -1.59 7.98 0.62
CA LEU A 186 -1.00 7.09 1.62
C LEU A 186 -0.70 7.83 2.93
N SER A 187 -0.22 9.08 2.87
CA SER A 187 -0.04 9.91 4.07
C SER A 187 -1.38 10.20 4.79
N LYS A 188 -2.47 10.39 4.03
CA LYS A 188 -3.81 10.49 4.62
C LYS A 188 -4.28 9.17 5.23
N LEU A 189 -4.01 8.06 4.56
CA LEU A 189 -4.33 6.74 5.09
C LEU A 189 -3.57 6.46 6.39
N ASP A 190 -2.28 6.79 6.43
CA ASP A 190 -1.42 6.69 7.60
C ASP A 190 -1.98 7.49 8.79
N ALA A 191 -2.46 8.70 8.54
CA ALA A 191 -3.10 9.54 9.56
C ALA A 191 -4.42 8.98 10.12
N GLU A 192 -5.04 7.98 9.47
CA GLU A 192 -6.23 7.28 9.99
C GLU A 192 -5.86 6.17 11.00
N PHE A 193 -4.60 5.72 11.01
CA PHE A 193 -4.08 4.78 12.00
C PHE A 193 -3.53 5.53 13.21
N SER A 194 -3.43 4.85 14.36
CA SER A 194 -2.80 5.49 15.52
C SER A 194 -1.30 5.66 15.27
N ALA A 195 -0.67 6.56 16.02
CA ALA A 195 0.77 6.77 15.96
C ALA A 195 1.51 5.43 16.01
N CYS A 196 2.50 5.27 15.13
CA CYS A 196 3.39 4.11 15.05
C CYS A 196 2.75 2.79 14.58
N GLU A 197 1.48 2.78 14.16
CA GLU A 197 0.86 1.58 13.58
C GLU A 197 1.18 1.41 12.10
N THR A 198 1.46 2.49 11.39
CA THR A 198 1.77 2.46 9.96
C THR A 198 2.93 3.37 9.63
N ASP A 199 3.58 3.08 8.50
CA ASP A 199 4.63 3.92 7.93
C ASP A 199 4.48 4.00 6.41
N VAL A 200 4.70 5.21 5.86
CA VAL A 200 4.87 5.44 4.43
C VAL A 200 6.37 5.64 4.16
N ILE A 201 6.98 4.74 3.41
CA ILE A 201 8.43 4.69 3.22
C ILE A 201 8.74 4.99 1.76
N ASP A 202 9.32 6.16 1.50
CA ASP A 202 9.76 6.58 0.18
C ASP A 202 11.21 6.10 -0.09
N ALA A 203 11.34 5.09 -0.94
CA ALA A 203 12.61 4.56 -1.40
C ALA A 203 13.04 5.15 -2.77
N SER A 204 12.56 6.34 -3.12
CA SER A 204 12.93 7.04 -4.37
C SER A 204 14.44 7.32 -4.48
N GLY A 205 15.11 7.58 -3.36
CA GLY A 205 16.55 7.85 -3.28
C GLY A 205 17.46 6.61 -3.23
N GLY A 206 16.90 5.41 -3.07
CA GLY A 206 17.66 4.17 -2.86
C GLY A 206 16.85 3.14 -2.08
N ALA A 207 17.31 1.89 -2.04
CA ALA A 207 16.63 0.87 -1.25
C ALA A 207 16.70 1.21 0.24
N VAL A 208 15.58 1.07 0.94
CA VAL A 208 15.44 1.35 2.38
C VAL A 208 15.19 0.03 3.10
N ASN A 209 15.93 -0.25 4.15
CA ASN A 209 15.71 -1.43 4.98
C ASN A 209 14.41 -1.26 5.78
N LEU A 210 13.62 -2.33 5.88
CA LEU A 210 12.38 -2.33 6.66
C LEU A 210 12.54 -3.03 8.01
N ASP A 211 13.71 -3.59 8.27
CA ASP A 211 14.11 -4.19 9.54
C ASP A 211 15.51 -3.69 9.93
N ASP A 212 15.81 -3.75 11.22
CA ASP A 212 17.06 -3.34 11.85
C ASP A 212 18.04 -4.53 11.99
N ALA A 213 17.75 -5.66 11.34
CA ALA A 213 18.65 -6.80 11.35
C ALA A 213 20.00 -6.40 10.74
N GLY A 214 21.11 -6.90 11.30
CA GLY A 214 22.46 -6.61 10.82
C GLY A 214 22.70 -6.96 9.34
N THR A 215 21.82 -7.79 8.77
CA THR A 215 21.59 -7.95 7.33
C THR A 215 20.10 -7.80 7.07
N ALA A 216 19.71 -6.77 6.31
CA ALA A 216 18.30 -6.49 6.05
C ALA A 216 17.59 -7.68 5.40
N GLU A 217 16.64 -8.27 6.14
CA GLU A 217 15.86 -9.41 5.66
C GLU A 217 14.77 -8.97 4.66
N THR A 218 14.33 -7.72 4.82
CA THR A 218 13.27 -7.07 4.08
C THR A 218 13.66 -5.63 3.74
N THR A 219 13.34 -5.23 2.52
CA THR A 219 13.69 -3.92 2.00
C THR A 219 12.54 -3.36 1.16
N CYS A 220 12.36 -2.05 1.24
CA CYS A 220 11.66 -1.29 0.23
C CYS A 220 12.65 -1.03 -0.91
N PRO A 221 12.47 -1.63 -2.10
CA PRO A 221 13.46 -1.50 -3.17
C PRO A 221 13.53 -0.08 -3.71
N ALA A 222 14.69 0.31 -4.24
CA ALA A 222 14.87 1.61 -4.87
C ALA A 222 13.79 1.91 -5.92
N GLY A 223 13.29 3.15 -5.90
CA GLY A 223 12.23 3.62 -6.80
C GLY A 223 10.82 3.15 -6.44
N ASN A 224 10.60 2.61 -5.23
CA ASN A 224 9.28 2.22 -4.76
C ASN A 224 8.82 3.12 -3.62
N LEU A 225 7.50 3.20 -3.48
CA LEU A 225 6.84 3.68 -2.27
C LEU A 225 6.26 2.46 -1.54
N CYS A 226 6.62 2.28 -0.27
CA CYS A 226 6.14 1.17 0.54
C CYS A 226 5.18 1.68 1.61
N PHE A 227 4.15 0.88 1.89
CA PHE A 227 3.22 1.11 2.99
C PHE A 227 3.31 -0.07 3.94
N ARG A 228 3.77 0.18 5.17
CA ARG A 228 4.00 -0.83 6.21
C ARG A 228 2.95 -0.67 7.30
N VAL A 229 2.48 -1.79 7.85
CA VAL A 229 1.52 -1.83 8.95
C VAL A 229 2.03 -2.78 10.02
N TRP A 230 2.19 -2.26 11.23
CA TRP A 230 2.63 -3.00 12.40
C TRP A 230 1.49 -3.78 13.05
N VAL A 231 1.78 -5.03 13.37
CA VAL A 231 0.96 -5.87 14.24
C VAL A 231 1.47 -5.78 15.67
N LEU A 232 2.80 -5.80 15.83
CA LEU A 232 3.50 -5.66 17.11
C LEU A 232 4.85 -4.98 16.86
N THR A 233 5.18 -3.95 17.63
CA THR A 233 6.49 -3.29 17.64
C THR A 233 7.29 -3.76 18.86
N LYS A 234 8.53 -4.23 18.67
CA LYS A 234 9.42 -4.67 19.77
C LYS A 234 10.56 -3.68 20.05
N SER A 235 10.79 -2.71 19.17
CA SER A 235 11.78 -1.64 19.32
C SER A 235 11.25 -0.34 18.72
N PRO A 236 11.36 0.81 19.40
CA PRO A 236 11.19 2.13 18.80
C PRO A 236 12.37 2.51 17.87
N ALA A 237 13.53 1.89 18.07
CA ALA A 237 14.79 2.26 17.45
C ALA A 237 14.94 1.57 16.08
N GLY A 238 14.27 2.14 15.07
CA GLY A 238 14.24 1.63 13.70
C GLY A 238 13.09 2.18 12.86
N GLN A 239 12.15 2.88 13.50
CA GLN A 239 11.08 3.58 12.81
C GLN A 239 11.67 4.69 11.94
N HIS A 240 11.30 4.70 10.67
CA HIS A 240 11.58 5.83 9.80
C HIS A 240 10.67 6.96 10.28
N GLN A 241 11.25 7.84 11.10
CA GLN A 241 10.59 8.92 11.80
C GLN A 241 10.13 10.00 10.82
N ASP A 242 8.89 9.94 10.35
CA ASP A 242 8.12 11.18 10.16
C ASP A 242 7.61 11.63 11.55
N THR A 243 8.59 11.97 12.40
CA THR A 243 8.51 12.78 13.63
C THR A 243 7.34 12.55 14.61
N ALA A 244 7.56 11.70 15.62
CA ALA A 244 7.26 12.02 17.01
C ALA A 244 8.05 11.10 17.95
N ASP A 245 8.86 11.70 18.83
CA ASP A 245 9.37 11.04 20.02
C ASP A 245 8.19 10.39 20.78
N GLY A 246 8.17 9.07 20.97
CA GLY A 246 7.20 8.44 21.87
C GLY A 246 6.51 7.15 21.43
N CYS A 247 7.04 6.42 20.46
CA CYS A 247 6.57 5.07 20.14
C CYS A 247 7.10 3.99 21.11
N ASP A 248 7.13 4.32 22.41
CA ASP A 248 7.44 3.35 23.47
C ASP A 248 6.14 2.64 23.89
N SER A 249 5.99 1.38 23.50
CA SER A 249 5.00 0.45 24.04
C SER A 249 5.66 -0.58 24.96
#